data_AF-A0A966CCB8-F1
#
_entry.id   AF-A0A966CCB8-F1
#
_cell.length_a   1.000
_cell.length_b   1.000
_cell.length_c   1.000
_cell.angle_alpha   90.00
_cell.angle_beta   90.00
_cell.angle_gamma   90.00
#
_symmetry.space_group_name_H-M   'P 1'
#
loop_
_entity.id
_entity.type
_entity.pdbx_description
1 polymer ?
#
loop_
_entity_poly.entity_id
_entity_poly.type
_entity_poly.pdbx_seq_one_letter_code
_entity_poly.pdbx_strand_id
1 'polypeptide(L)'
;KTVKKIKNRFPSRNEVERLGTLQRCQLINEARLGYEDNPYGIIEEIAPDVICLGYDQKTFTENLPKELEKMSLSTKIYKMKPFQPEKYHSLIRRASEA
;
A
#
# COMPACT_ATOMS: atom_id res chain seq x y z
N LYS A 1 -11.25 -7.03 -0.55
CA LYS A 1 -11.30 -8.24 0.31
C LYS A 1 -9.99 -8.50 1.10
N THR A 2 -8.84 -8.03 0.64
CA THR A 2 -7.51 -8.17 1.27
C THR A 2 -7.45 -7.75 2.75
N VAL A 3 -8.10 -6.65 3.14
CA VAL A 3 -8.12 -6.19 4.54
C VAL A 3 -8.86 -7.19 5.44
N LYS A 4 -9.91 -7.85 4.93
CA LYS A 4 -10.60 -8.92 5.67
C LYS A 4 -9.71 -10.14 5.82
N LYS A 5 -9.01 -10.55 4.76
CA LYS A 5 -8.07 -11.69 4.80
C LYS A 5 -6.91 -11.46 5.79
N ILE A 6 -6.35 -10.25 5.83
CA ILE A 6 -5.14 -9.93 6.63
C ILE A 6 -5.47 -9.48 8.06
N LYS A 7 -6.50 -8.64 8.23
CA LYS A 7 -6.82 -7.95 9.50
C LYS A 7 -8.12 -8.46 10.14
N ASN A 8 -8.70 -9.53 9.58
CA ASN A 8 -9.97 -10.14 9.98
C ASN A 8 -11.15 -9.16 10.12
N ARG A 9 -11.14 -8.08 9.33
CA ARG A 9 -12.16 -7.01 9.38
C ARG A 9 -12.34 -6.32 8.04
N PHE A 10 -13.50 -5.69 7.83
CA PHE A 10 -13.73 -4.87 6.64
C PHE A 10 -13.05 -3.49 6.76
N PRO A 11 -12.57 -2.93 5.64
CA PRO A 11 -12.15 -1.53 5.61
C PRO A 11 -13.37 -0.62 5.84
N SER A 12 -13.18 0.55 6.47
CA SER A 12 -14.27 1.49 6.78
C SER A 12 -14.80 2.20 5.53
N ARG A 13 -13.96 2.30 4.50
CA ARG A 13 -14.32 2.78 3.16
C ARG A 13 -14.01 1.71 2.15
N ASN A 14 -14.85 1.57 1.14
CA ASN A 14 -14.61 0.62 0.06
C ASN A 14 -13.42 1.08 -0.81
N GLU A 15 -12.97 0.23 -1.74
CA GLU A 15 -11.77 0.55 -2.54
C GLU A 15 -11.96 1.69 -3.55
N VAL A 16 -13.15 1.84 -4.10
CA VAL A 16 -13.50 2.94 -5.03
C VAL A 16 -13.49 4.27 -4.29
N GLU A 17 -14.07 4.34 -3.10
CA GLU A 17 -14.05 5.55 -2.26
C GLU A 17 -12.62 5.95 -1.84
N ARG A 18 -11.80 4.96 -1.46
CA ARG A 18 -10.40 5.19 -1.11
C ARG A 18 -9.60 5.68 -2.32
N LEU A 19 -9.79 5.07 -3.48
CA LEU A 19 -9.15 5.51 -4.73
C LEU A 19 -9.54 6.94 -5.09
N GLY A 20 -10.84 7.26 -5.09
CA GLY A 20 -11.32 8.60 -5.41
C GLY A 20 -10.82 9.67 -4.43
N THR A 21 -10.54 9.28 -3.18
CA THR A 21 -9.88 10.17 -2.20
C THR A 21 -8.43 10.45 -2.59
N LEU A 22 -7.68 9.42 -3.00
CA LEU A 22 -6.28 9.58 -3.43
C LEU A 22 -6.16 10.38 -4.72
N GLN A 23 -7.05 10.16 -5.70
CA GLN A 23 -7.06 10.89 -6.97
C GLN A 23 -7.30 12.40 -6.81
N ARG A 24 -7.93 12.83 -5.70
CA ARG A 24 -8.13 14.25 -5.38
C ARG A 24 -6.94 14.88 -4.64
N CYS A 25 -5.94 14.08 -4.25
CA CYS A 25 -4.77 14.58 -3.55
C CYS A 25 -3.81 15.25 -4.54
N GLN A 26 -3.50 16.52 -4.34
CA GLN A 26 -2.60 17.28 -5.23
C GLN A 26 -1.16 16.74 -5.27
N LEU A 27 -0.77 15.93 -4.28
CA LEU A 27 0.56 15.30 -4.21
C LEU A 27 0.65 14.01 -5.05
N ILE A 28 -0.46 13.52 -5.60
CA ILE A 28 -0.53 12.25 -6.30
C ILE A 28 -0.78 12.50 -7.78
N ASN A 29 0.17 12.10 -8.62
CA ASN A 29 0.00 12.15 -10.08
C ASN A 29 -0.97 11.08 -10.56
N GLU A 30 -0.84 9.87 -10.01
CA GLU A 30 -1.64 8.72 -10.40
C GLU A 30 -1.91 7.79 -9.22
N ALA A 31 -3.12 7.25 -9.16
CA ALA A 31 -3.51 6.19 -8.24
C ALA A 31 -4.24 5.09 -9.01
N ARG A 32 -3.81 3.84 -8.81
CA ARG A 32 -4.41 2.65 -9.41
C ARG A 32 -4.85 1.66 -8.33
N LEU A 33 -5.83 0.80 -8.65
CA LEU A 33 -6.11 -0.38 -7.84
C LEU A 33 -5.07 -1.45 -8.16
N GLY A 34 -4.65 -2.19 -7.13
CA GLY A 34 -3.86 -3.40 -7.32
C GLY A 34 -4.73 -4.60 -7.67
N TYR A 35 -4.10 -5.67 -8.14
CA TYR A 35 -4.77 -6.92 -8.49
C TYR A 35 -4.98 -7.80 -7.24
N GLU A 36 -6.17 -8.40 -7.09
CA GLU A 36 -6.50 -9.24 -5.91
C GLU A 36 -5.69 -10.53 -5.89
N ASP A 37 -5.45 -11.12 -7.06
CA ASP A 37 -4.80 -12.43 -7.20
C ASP A 37 -3.28 -12.33 -7.36
N ASN A 38 -2.77 -11.19 -7.84
CA ASN A 38 -1.34 -10.94 -8.01
C ASN A 38 -0.94 -9.56 -7.49
N PRO A 39 -0.55 -9.43 -6.20
CA PRO A 39 -0.16 -8.15 -5.62
C PRO A 39 1.09 -7.54 -6.26
N TYR A 40 1.91 -8.34 -6.95
CA TYR A 40 3.11 -7.86 -7.64
C TYR A 40 2.88 -7.47 -9.09
N GLY A 41 1.76 -7.88 -9.71
CA GLY A 41 1.49 -7.63 -11.13
C GLY A 41 1.48 -6.14 -11.49
N ILE A 42 1.06 -5.28 -10.55
CA ILE A 42 1.09 -3.83 -10.76
C ILE A 42 2.52 -3.27 -10.79
N ILE A 43 3.47 -3.94 -10.14
CA ILE A 43 4.87 -3.53 -10.09
C ILE A 43 5.55 -3.85 -11.43
N GLU A 44 5.23 -5.01 -12.00
CA GLU A 44 5.71 -5.40 -13.33
C GLU A 44 5.15 -4.48 -14.42
N GLU A 45 3.86 -4.11 -14.35
CA GLU A 45 3.22 -3.19 -15.29
C GLU A 45 3.81 -1.77 -15.25
N ILE A 46 4.09 -1.26 -14.04
CA ILE A 46 4.62 0.10 -13.85
C ILE A 46 6.14 0.15 -14.05
N ALA A 47 6.85 -0.93 -13.75
CA ALA A 47 8.32 -1.02 -13.73
C ALA A 47 9.00 0.18 -13.03
N PRO A 48 8.70 0.43 -11.74
CA PRO A 48 9.16 1.63 -11.05
C PRO A 48 10.66 1.61 -10.76
N ASP A 49 11.31 2.77 -10.81
CA ASP A 49 12.70 2.91 -10.34
C ASP A 49 12.81 2.77 -8.82
N VAL A 50 11.76 3.18 -8.09
CA VAL A 50 11.75 3.27 -6.64
C VAL A 50 10.40 2.86 -6.06
N ILE A 51 10.42 2.03 -5.01
CA ILE A 51 9.26 1.68 -4.19
C ILE A 51 9.47 2.15 -2.75
N CYS A 52 8.53 2.94 -2.24
CA CYS A 52 8.51 3.40 -0.86
C CYS A 52 7.46 2.61 -0.06
N LEU A 53 7.89 1.93 1.00
CA LEU A 53 7.05 1.11 1.86
C LEU A 53 6.80 1.78 3.21
N GLY A 54 5.59 1.65 3.72
CA GLY A 54 5.25 2.06 5.08
C GLY A 54 5.99 1.21 6.13
N TYR A 55 6.31 1.81 7.28
CA TYR A 55 7.03 1.14 8.37
C TYR A 55 6.32 -0.14 8.88
N ASP A 56 5.00 -0.18 8.81
CA ASP A 56 4.12 -1.25 9.28
C ASP A 56 3.73 -2.26 8.19
N GLN A 57 4.17 -2.07 6.95
CA GLN A 57 3.89 -2.99 5.84
C GLN A 57 4.84 -4.19 5.89
N LYS A 58 4.35 -5.31 6.43
CA LYS A 58 5.07 -6.61 6.48
C LYS A 58 4.55 -7.61 5.44
N THR A 59 3.26 -7.58 5.13
CA THR A 59 2.67 -8.52 4.18
C THR A 59 3.10 -8.17 2.76
N PHE A 60 3.59 -9.16 2.00
CA PHE A 60 4.09 -9.04 0.61
C PHE A 60 5.37 -8.21 0.42
N THR A 61 5.91 -7.60 1.47
CA THR A 61 7.14 -6.80 1.40
C THR A 61 8.40 -7.63 1.67
N GLU A 62 8.30 -8.72 2.45
CA GLU A 62 9.44 -9.59 2.76
C GLU A 62 9.96 -10.35 1.53
N ASN A 63 9.07 -10.75 0.63
CA ASN A 63 9.44 -11.44 -0.62
C ASN A 63 9.64 -10.47 -1.79
N LEU A 64 9.35 -9.17 -1.62
CA LEU A 64 9.41 -8.19 -2.68
C LEU A 64 10.78 -8.12 -3.39
N PRO A 65 11.94 -8.15 -2.69
CA PRO A 65 13.24 -8.15 -3.37
C PRO A 65 13.41 -9.35 -4.32
N LYS A 66 12.95 -10.54 -3.91
CA LYS A 66 13.04 -11.75 -4.73
C LYS A 66 12.11 -11.70 -5.94
N GLU A 67 10.93 -11.12 -5.79
CA GLU A 67 9.99 -10.95 -6.91
C GLU A 67 10.50 -9.93 -7.91
N LEU A 68 11.13 -8.84 -7.45
CA LEU A 68 11.78 -7.86 -8.35
C LEU A 68 12.93 -8.48 -9.14
N GLU A 69 13.75 -9.34 -8.52
CA GLU A 69 14.79 -10.09 -9.22
C GLU A 69 14.22 -11.01 -10.30
N LYS A 70 13.12 -11.72 -10.01
CA LYS A 70 12.43 -12.56 -11.02
C LYS A 70 11.88 -11.75 -12.18
N MET A 71 11.41 -10.53 -11.91
CA MET A 71 10.91 -9.59 -12.92
C MET A 71 12.05 -8.86 -13.66
N SER A 72 13.32 -9.12 -13.32
CA SER A 72 14.49 -8.41 -13.86
C SER A 72 14.43 -6.89 -13.67
N LEU A 73 13.80 -6.43 -12.60
CA LEU A 73 13.68 -5.00 -12.27
C LEU A 73 14.77 -4.58 -11.29
N SER A 74 15.46 -3.46 -11.59
CA SER A 74 16.49 -2.85 -10.74
C SER A 74 15.93 -1.86 -9.70
N THR A 75 14.65 -2.02 -9.36
CA THR A 75 13.88 -1.15 -8.46
C THR A 75 14.50 -1.04 -7.07
N LYS A 76 14.67 0.19 -6.56
CA LYS A 76 15.14 0.45 -5.20
C LYS A 76 13.99 0.45 -4.20
N ILE A 77 14.15 -0.27 -3.08
CA ILE A 77 13.15 -0.29 -2.02
C ILE A 77 13.59 0.60 -0.85
N TYR A 78 12.74 1.52 -0.42
CA TYR A 78 12.94 2.32 0.79
C TYR A 78 11.82 2.09 1.79
N LYS A 79 12.19 1.87 3.06
CA LYS A 79 11.22 1.81 4.16
C LYS A 79 11.12 3.17 4.84
N MET A 80 9.94 3.79 4.74
CA MET A 80 9.69 5.12 5.28
C MET A 80 9.58 5.08 6.81
N LYS A 81 10.05 6.15 7.46
CA LYS A 81 9.87 6.34 8.91
C LYS A 81 8.40 6.65 9.24
N PRO A 82 7.88 6.19 10.38
CA PRO A 82 6.54 6.56 10.82
C PRO A 82 6.43 8.07 11.03
N PHE A 83 5.27 8.65 10.72
CA PHE A 83 4.96 10.04 11.00
C PHE A 83 3.91 10.12 12.11
N GLN A 84 4.32 10.49 13.32
CA GLN A 84 3.48 10.58 14.53
C GLN A 84 2.49 9.41 14.67
N PRO A 85 3.00 8.16 14.79
CA PRO A 85 2.16 6.96 14.80
C PRO A 85 1.12 6.96 15.92
N GLU A 86 1.42 7.59 17.06
CA GLU A 86 0.51 7.82 18.19
C GLU A 86 -0.70 8.71 17.88
N LYS A 87 -0.69 9.42 16.73
CA LYS A 87 -1.80 10.29 16.31
C LYS A 87 -2.47 9.82 15.02
N TYR A 88 -1.67 9.40 14.03
CA TYR A 88 -2.18 9.15 12.68
C TYR A 88 -2.30 7.67 12.31
N HIS A 89 -1.95 6.75 13.20
CA HIS A 89 -2.19 5.34 12.90
C HIS A 89 -3.70 5.07 12.75
N SER A 90 -4.06 4.37 11.68
CA SER A 90 -5.45 4.03 11.33
C SER A 90 -6.30 3.41 12.46
N LEU A 91 -5.67 2.82 13.48
CA LEU A 91 -6.37 2.29 14.66
C LEU A 91 -6.87 3.41 15.58
N ILE A 92 -6.07 4.45 15.76
CA ILE A 92 -6.33 5.59 16.64
C ILE A 92 -7.40 6.50 16.02
N ARG A 93 -7.25 6.82 14.73
CA ARG A 93 -8.24 7.62 14.00
C ARG A 93 -9.65 7.01 14.00
N ARG A 94 -9.76 5.69 14.06
CA ARG A 94 -11.06 5.02 14.14
C ARG A 94 -11.71 5.14 15.52
N ALA A 95 -10.91 5.15 16.59
CA ALA A 95 -11.43 5.34 17.94
C ALA A 95 -11.93 6.77 18.19
N SER A 96 -11.40 7.75 17.44
CA SER A 96 -11.82 9.16 17.52
C SER A 96 -13.00 9.52 16.59
N GLU A 97 -13.33 8.66 15.64
CA GLU A 97 -14.42 8.84 14.66
C GLU A 97 -15.67 7.98 15.01
N ALA A 98 -15.64 7.25 16.13
CA ALA A 98 -16.72 6.43 16.68
C ALA A 98 -17.33 7.10 17.92
#